data_AF-A0AAN9FYL2-F1
#
_entry.id   AF-A0AAN9FYL2-F1
#
_cell.length_a   1.000
_cell.length_b   1.000
_cell.length_c   1.000
_cell.angle_alpha   90.00
_cell.angle_beta   90.00
_cell.angle_gamma   90.00
#
_symmetry.space_group_name_H-M   'P 1'
#
loop_
_entity.id
_entity.type
_entity.pdbx_description
1 polymer ?
#
loop_
_entity_poly.entity_id
_entity_poly.type
_entity_poly.pdbx_seq_one_letter_code
_entity_poly.pdbx_strand_id
1 'polypeptide(L)'
;MQATEIDMVNRDPNNVNDHLKVAYEDVIAEPDGAHSIDCVWRCSYNCFNCAKGCCYNVLSIFCGIPLALFWGCEFACITFQHVWQITPCMRVFMINCGCAQKFFSTCLQCCLGPICESCGMFFSNIVVKNQ
;
A
#
# COMPACT_ATOMS: atom_id res chain seq x y z
N MET A 1 6.88 -24.25 -16.66
CA MET A 1 6.97 -23.43 -15.44
C MET A 1 8.42 -23.04 -15.29
N GLN A 2 8.76 -21.77 -15.51
CA GLN A 2 10.07 -21.26 -15.16
C GLN A 2 10.08 -21.22 -13.63
N ALA A 3 10.87 -22.07 -12.98
CA ALA A 3 11.10 -21.94 -11.55
C ALA A 3 11.85 -20.63 -11.38
N THR A 4 11.17 -19.60 -10.89
CA THR A 4 11.82 -18.34 -10.53
C THR A 4 12.84 -18.68 -9.45
N GLU A 5 14.12 -18.55 -9.77
CA GLU A 5 15.21 -18.80 -8.83
C GLU A 5 15.07 -17.82 -7.66
N ILE A 6 15.16 -18.34 -6.43
CA ILE A 6 15.03 -17.51 -5.23
C ILE A 6 16.34 -16.73 -5.07
N ASP A 7 16.26 -15.41 -4.99
CA ASP A 7 17.42 -14.57 -4.73
C ASP A 7 17.85 -14.69 -3.27
N MET A 8 19.03 -15.27 -3.06
CA MET A 8 19.60 -15.51 -1.73
C MET A 8 20.36 -14.30 -1.19
N VAL A 9 20.69 -13.32 -2.04
CA VAL A 9 21.45 -12.11 -1.72
C VAL A 9 20.48 -10.95 -1.47
N ASN A 10 19.62 -10.63 -2.44
CA ASN A 10 18.58 -9.61 -2.28
C ASN A 10 17.24 -10.26 -1.91
N ARG A 11 16.95 -10.30 -0.61
CA ARG A 11 15.70 -10.89 -0.06
C ARG A 11 14.53 -9.91 0.00
N ASP A 12 14.72 -8.66 -0.38
CA ASP A 12 13.65 -7.65 -0.45
C ASP A 12 13.65 -6.90 -1.81
N PRO A 13 13.43 -7.61 -2.94
CA PRO A 13 13.50 -7.01 -4.27
C PRO A 13 12.41 -5.97 -4.57
N ASN A 14 11.34 -5.96 -3.76
CA ASN A 14 10.22 -5.03 -3.89
C ASN A 14 10.25 -3.91 -2.84
N ASN A 15 11.33 -3.81 -2.06
CA ASN A 15 11.53 -2.72 -1.11
C ASN A 15 10.38 -2.62 -0.08
N VAL A 16 9.83 -3.77 0.32
CA VAL A 16 8.69 -3.83 1.26
C VAL A 16 9.08 -3.25 2.62
N ASN A 17 10.36 -3.37 2.99
CA ASN A 17 10.88 -2.96 4.28
C ASN A 17 11.82 -1.75 4.21
N ASP A 18 11.74 -0.91 3.17
CA ASP A 18 12.59 0.30 3.01
C ASP A 18 12.55 1.26 4.20
N HIS A 19 11.47 1.25 4.96
CA HIS A 19 11.29 2.07 6.15
C HIS A 19 12.09 1.56 7.36
N LEU A 20 12.56 0.30 7.37
CA LEU A 20 13.32 -0.30 8.45
C LEU A 20 14.82 0.07 8.34
N LYS A 21 15.16 1.25 8.83
CA LYS A 21 16.54 1.71 8.97
C LYS A 21 17.23 1.09 10.19
N VAL A 22 17.98 0.02 9.97
CA VAL A 22 18.57 -0.81 11.04
C VAL A 22 20.09 -1.00 10.89
N ALA A 23 20.74 -0.20 10.04
CA ALA A 23 22.20 -0.13 10.04
C ALA A 23 22.67 0.50 11.35
N TYR A 24 23.94 0.26 11.73
CA TYR A 24 24.47 0.80 12.98
C TYR A 24 24.38 2.33 12.99
N GLU A 25 24.76 2.96 11.88
CA GLU A 25 24.78 4.41 11.66
C GLU A 25 23.39 5.02 11.53
N ASP A 26 22.35 4.22 11.26
CA ASP A 26 20.96 4.67 11.27
C ASP A 26 20.38 4.76 12.69
N VAL A 27 20.94 3.99 13.64
CA VAL A 27 20.42 3.85 15.01
C VAL A 27 21.31 4.58 16.01
N ILE A 28 22.62 4.50 15.84
CA ILE A 28 23.64 5.12 16.67
C ILE A 28 24.56 5.90 15.73
N ALA A 29 24.51 7.23 15.82
CA ALA A 29 25.30 8.13 15.00
C ALA A 29 25.94 9.21 15.86
N GLU A 30 27.22 9.48 15.61
CA GLU A 30 27.94 10.60 16.21
C GLU A 30 28.01 11.76 15.20
N PRO A 31 27.70 13.00 15.61
CA PRO A 31 27.85 14.17 14.74
C PRO A 31 29.33 14.56 14.64
N ASP A 32 29.71 15.28 13.56
CA ASP A 32 31.10 15.66 13.24
C ASP A 32 31.86 16.37 14.39
N GLY A 33 31.15 17.01 15.32
CA GLY A 33 31.72 17.73 16.46
C GLY A 33 31.87 16.92 17.75
N ALA A 34 31.40 15.68 17.80
CA ALA A 34 31.36 14.87 19.02
C ALA A 34 31.62 13.39 18.73
N HIS A 35 32.86 13.08 18.34
CA HIS A 35 33.31 11.72 18.12
C HIS A 35 33.84 11.08 19.41
N SER A 36 33.36 9.86 19.68
CA SER A 36 33.99 9.00 20.68
C SER A 36 35.35 8.51 20.17
N ILE A 37 36.11 7.90 21.08
CA ILE A 37 37.41 7.32 20.73
C ILE A 37 37.19 6.17 19.73
N ASP A 38 37.98 6.12 18.65
CA ASP A 38 37.85 5.16 17.54
C ASP A 38 37.66 3.70 17.97
N CYS A 39 38.32 3.28 19.06
CA CYS A 39 38.20 1.90 19.54
C CYS A 39 36.79 1.61 20.08
N VAL A 40 36.16 2.58 20.74
CA VAL A 40 34.80 2.46 21.29
C VAL A 40 33.80 2.39 20.15
N TRP A 41 33.94 3.28 19.16
CA TRP A 41 33.12 3.26 17.95
C TRP A 41 33.20 1.92 17.23
N ARG A 42 34.41 1.39 17.00
CA ARG A 42 34.60 0.10 16.32
C ARG A 42 34.08 -1.11 17.13
N CYS A 43 34.32 -1.13 18.44
CA CYS A 43 33.85 -2.21 19.31
C CYS A 43 32.32 -2.22 19.40
N SER A 44 31.70 -1.05 19.50
CA SER A 44 30.24 -0.93 19.56
C SER A 44 29.59 -1.28 18.22
N TYR A 45 30.16 -0.86 17.08
CA TYR A 45 29.72 -1.31 15.74
C TYR A 45 29.70 -2.84 15.62
N ASN A 46 30.80 -3.50 16.01
CA ASN A 46 30.90 -4.97 15.94
C ASN A 46 29.93 -5.66 16.90
N CYS A 47 29.84 -5.17 18.14
CA CYS A 47 28.94 -5.71 19.14
C CYS A 47 27.48 -5.62 18.69
N PHE A 48 27.05 -4.45 18.19
CA PHE A 48 25.70 -4.22 17.70
C PHE A 48 25.35 -5.16 16.55
N ASN A 49 26.20 -5.24 15.51
CA ASN A 49 25.93 -6.09 14.36
C ASN A 49 25.93 -7.58 14.72
N CYS A 50 26.82 -8.02 15.61
CA CYS A 50 26.84 -9.40 16.11
C CYS A 50 25.56 -9.72 16.88
N ALA A 51 25.18 -8.89 17.85
CA ALA A 51 23.98 -9.08 18.66
C ALA A 51 22.71 -9.07 17.79
N LYS A 52 22.56 -8.09 16.90
CA LYS A 52 21.45 -7.99 15.95
C LYS A 52 21.36 -9.22 15.06
N GLY A 53 22.48 -9.62 14.45
CA GLY A 53 22.54 -10.79 13.57
C GLY A 53 22.19 -12.08 14.30
N CYS A 54 22.74 -12.29 15.50
CA CYS A 54 22.47 -13.47 16.32
C CYS A 54 20.98 -13.55 16.71
N CYS A 55 20.43 -12.50 17.33
CA CYS A 55 19.04 -12.49 17.77
C CYS A 55 18.07 -12.63 16.59
N TYR A 56 18.30 -11.91 15.49
CA TYR A 56 17.46 -12.00 14.30
C TYR A 56 17.48 -13.40 13.68
N ASN A 57 18.66 -14.02 13.57
CA ASN A 57 18.77 -15.37 13.01
C ASN A 57 18.11 -16.42 13.90
N VAL A 58 18.28 -16.32 15.22
CA VAL A 58 17.60 -17.20 16.19
C VAL A 58 16.08 -17.11 16.03
N LEU A 59 15.53 -15.89 16.02
CA LEU A 59 14.10 -15.67 15.78
C LEU A 59 13.66 -16.22 14.42
N SER A 60 14.45 -16.01 13.38
CA SER A 60 14.15 -16.48 12.03
C SER A 60 14.16 -18.01 11.93
N ILE A 61 15.03 -18.70 12.65
CA ILE A 61 15.07 -20.17 12.69
C ILE A 61 13.81 -20.72 13.37
N PHE A 62 13.45 -20.17 14.53
CA PHE A 62 12.34 -20.70 15.33
C PHE A 62 10.97 -20.27 14.81
N CYS A 63 10.85 -19.04 14.29
CA CYS A 63 9.58 -18.45 13.91
C CYS A 63 9.43 -18.26 12.39
N GLY A 64 10.52 -18.21 11.62
CA GLY A 64 10.46 -17.89 10.19
C GLY A 64 9.66 -18.89 9.37
N ILE A 65 9.95 -20.19 9.49
CA ILE A 65 9.24 -21.24 8.73
C ILE A 65 7.76 -21.34 9.15
N PRO A 66 7.40 -21.41 10.46
CA PRO A 66 6.00 -21.43 10.87
C PRO A 66 5.22 -20.20 10.40
N LEU A 67 5.81 -19.00 10.49
CA LEU A 67 5.16 -17.77 10.03
C LEU A 67 5.01 -17.75 8.51
N ALA A 68 6.01 -18.21 7.76
CA ALA A 68 5.92 -18.32 6.30
C ALA A 68 4.76 -19.23 5.86
N LEU A 69 4.58 -20.37 6.54
CA LEU A 69 3.45 -21.26 6.31
C LEU A 69 2.12 -20.59 6.65
N PHE A 70 2.03 -19.94 7.82
CA PHE A 70 0.83 -19.23 8.26
C PHE A 70 0.39 -18.16 7.24
N TRP A 71 1.31 -17.27 6.85
CA TRP A 71 1.02 -16.23 5.86
C TRP A 71 0.69 -16.81 4.48
N GLY A 72 1.36 -17.89 4.06
CA GLY A 72 1.03 -18.59 2.82
C GLY A 72 -0.41 -19.11 2.81
N CYS A 73 -0.87 -19.73 3.90
CA CYS A 73 -2.25 -20.19 4.06
C CYS A 73 -3.25 -19.01 4.07
N GLU A 74 -2.94 -17.95 4.82
CA GLU A 74 -3.79 -16.76 4.91
C GLU A 74 -4.02 -16.13 3.52
N PHE A 75 -2.96 -15.87 2.77
CA PHE A 75 -3.08 -15.30 1.43
C PHE A 75 -3.76 -16.24 0.43
N ALA A 76 -3.62 -17.56 0.59
CA ALA A 76 -4.38 -18.53 -0.21
C ALA A 76 -5.89 -18.42 0.07
N CYS A 77 -6.30 -18.33 1.33
CA CYS A 77 -7.70 -18.14 1.73
C CYS A 77 -8.27 -16.81 1.23
N ILE A 78 -7.53 -15.70 1.39
CA ILE A 78 -7.92 -14.38 0.89
C ILE A 78 -8.12 -14.43 -0.63
N THR A 79 -7.18 -15.04 -1.36
CA THR A 79 -7.26 -15.16 -2.82
C THR A 79 -8.48 -15.99 -3.23
N PHE A 80 -8.73 -17.12 -2.55
CA PHE A 80 -9.90 -17.95 -2.81
C PHE A 80 -11.20 -17.16 -2.60
N GLN A 81 -11.36 -16.49 -1.46
CA GLN A 81 -12.53 -15.67 -1.18
C GLN A 81 -12.70 -14.56 -2.23
N HIS A 82 -11.61 -13.90 -2.64
CA HIS A 82 -11.68 -12.83 -3.61
C HIS A 82 -12.13 -13.31 -5.00
N VAL A 83 -11.59 -14.44 -5.46
CA VAL A 83 -11.91 -15.03 -6.77
C VAL A 83 -13.34 -15.58 -6.79
N TRP A 84 -13.72 -16.36 -5.77
CA TRP A 84 -14.96 -17.15 -5.80
C TRP A 84 -16.17 -16.42 -5.20
N GLN A 85 -15.98 -15.41 -4.37
CA GLN A 85 -17.08 -14.70 -3.70
C GLN A 85 -17.08 -13.19 -3.99
N ILE A 86 -16.00 -12.48 -3.69
CA ILE A 86 -15.99 -11.01 -3.77
C ILE A 86 -16.15 -10.53 -5.22
N THR A 87 -15.37 -11.09 -6.15
CA THR A 87 -15.40 -10.65 -7.56
C THR A 87 -16.78 -10.85 -8.21
N PRO A 88 -17.45 -12.01 -8.06
CA PRO A 88 -18.84 -12.17 -8.51
C PRO A 88 -19.83 -11.22 -7.81
N CYS A 89 -19.72 -11.05 -6.49
CA CYS A 89 -20.58 -10.12 -5.74
C CYS A 89 -20.43 -8.68 -6.24
N MET A 90 -19.20 -8.22 -6.48
CA MET A 90 -18.92 -6.92 -7.07
C MET A 90 -19.54 -6.80 -8.46
N ARG A 91 -19.50 -7.86 -9.28
CA ARG A 91 -20.16 -7.88 -10.58
C ARG A 91 -21.67 -7.70 -10.46
N VAL A 92 -22.33 -8.43 -9.55
CA VAL A 92 -23.77 -8.30 -9.27
C VAL A 92 -24.11 -6.89 -8.77
N PHE A 93 -23.32 -6.37 -7.84
CA PHE A 93 -23.48 -5.01 -7.32
C PHE A 93 -23.42 -3.97 -8.43
N MET A 94 -22.41 -4.04 -9.30
CA MET A 94 -22.29 -3.12 -10.44
C MET A 94 -23.48 -3.18 -11.41
N ILE A 95 -24.03 -4.37 -11.66
CA ILE A 95 -25.25 -4.51 -12.49
C ILE A 95 -26.42 -3.77 -11.84
N ASN A 96 -26.64 -3.96 -10.54
CA ASN A 96 -27.71 -3.30 -9.79
C ASN A 96 -27.51 -1.78 -9.75
N CYS A 97 -26.29 -1.31 -9.50
CA CYS A 97 -25.95 0.11 -9.56
C CYS A 97 -26.19 0.70 -10.95
N GLY A 98 -25.89 -0.03 -12.03
CA GLY A 98 -26.20 0.41 -13.39
C GLY A 98 -27.70 0.61 -13.63
N CYS A 99 -28.54 -0.27 -13.07
CA CYS A 99 -30.00 -0.09 -13.09
C CYS A 99 -30.43 1.14 -12.28
N ALA A 100 -29.92 1.29 -11.06
CA ALA A 100 -30.21 2.45 -10.22
C ALA A 100 -29.76 3.76 -10.86
N GLN A 101 -28.58 3.80 -11.48
CA GLN A 101 -28.07 4.96 -12.20
C GLN A 101 -29.02 5.39 -13.31
N LYS A 102 -29.54 4.45 -14.12
CA LYS A 102 -30.54 4.76 -15.15
C LYS A 102 -31.81 5.36 -14.54
N PHE A 103 -32.31 4.74 -13.47
CA PHE A 103 -33.49 5.25 -12.76
C PHE A 103 -33.27 6.68 -12.26
N PHE A 104 -32.18 6.92 -11.52
CA PHE A 104 -31.84 8.25 -11.01
C PHE A 104 -31.59 9.26 -12.12
N SER A 105 -30.89 8.89 -13.21
CA SER A 105 -30.72 9.78 -14.37
C SER A 105 -32.05 10.22 -14.95
N THR A 106 -33.00 9.31 -15.13
CA THR A 106 -34.35 9.65 -15.61
C THR A 106 -35.05 10.60 -14.64
N CYS A 107 -35.00 10.34 -13.34
CA CYS A 107 -35.58 11.24 -12.33
C CYS A 107 -34.95 12.63 -12.37
N LEU A 108 -33.63 12.73 -12.47
CA LEU A 108 -32.91 14.00 -12.56
C LEU A 108 -33.28 14.75 -13.85
N GLN A 109 -33.36 14.07 -15.00
CA GLN A 109 -33.76 14.69 -16.26
C GLN A 109 -35.20 15.20 -16.24
N CYS A 110 -36.14 14.42 -15.69
CA CYS A 110 -37.54 14.85 -15.61
C CYS A 110 -37.74 16.02 -14.64
N CYS A 111 -37.06 16.02 -13.48
CA CYS A 111 -37.32 17.01 -12.43
C CYS A 111 -36.40 18.22 -12.50
N LEU A 112 -35.08 18.00 -12.62
CA LEU A 112 -34.08 19.07 -12.57
C LEU A 112 -33.73 19.58 -13.97
N GLY A 113 -33.89 18.77 -15.01
CA GLY A 113 -33.67 19.19 -16.41
C GLY A 113 -34.40 20.49 -16.76
N PRO A 114 -35.74 20.57 -16.58
CA PRO A 114 -36.51 21.77 -16.88
C PRO A 114 -36.11 23.00 -16.06
N ILE A 115 -35.73 22.78 -14.79
CA ILE A 115 -35.32 23.85 -13.87
C ILE A 115 -33.98 24.43 -14.34
N CYS A 116 -33.00 23.56 -14.62
CA CYS A 116 -31.69 23.95 -15.13
C CYS A 116 -31.79 24.66 -16.49
N GLU A 117 -32.64 24.15 -17.39
CA GLU A 117 -32.90 24.77 -18.69
C GLU A 117 -33.51 26.18 -18.54
N SER A 118 -34.50 26.32 -17.66
CA SER A 118 -35.13 27.61 -17.36
C SER A 118 -34.12 28.61 -16.77
N CYS A 119 -33.32 28.19 -15.78
CA CYS A 119 -32.24 29.01 -15.22
C CYS A 119 -31.21 29.39 -16.30
N GLY A 120 -30.82 28.46 -17.16
CA GLY A 120 -29.93 28.72 -18.29
C GLY A 120 -30.46 29.81 -19.23
N MET A 121 -31.77 29.79 -19.53
CA MET A 121 -32.42 30.83 -20.33
C MET A 121 -32.44 32.22 -19.65
N PHE A 122 -32.53 32.28 -18.32
CA PHE A 122 -32.42 33.56 -17.61
C PHE A 122 -31.03 34.19 -17.78
N PHE A 123 -29.97 33.39 -17.70
CA PHE A 123 -28.60 33.88 -17.82
C PHE A 123 -28.14 34.07 -19.28
N SER A 124 -28.72 33.35 -20.24
CA SER A 124 -28.33 33.44 -21.66
C SER A 124 -28.64 34.81 -22.30
N ASN A 125 -29.56 35.57 -21.71
CA ASN A 125 -29.93 36.91 -22.18
C ASN A 125 -28.99 38.02 -21.69
N ILE A 126 -27.97 37.70 -20.87
CA ILE A 126 -26.99 38.68 -20.38
C ILE A 126 -25.83 38.76 -21.38
N VAL A 127 -25.80 39.80 -22.21
CA VAL A 127 -24.70 40.07 -23.15
C VAL A 127 -23.73 41.07 -22.53
N VAL A 128 -22.53 40.61 -22.16
CA VAL A 128 -21.45 41.49 -21.68
C VAL A 128 -20.70 42.06 -22.89
N LYS A 129 -20.73 43.38 -23.07
CA LYS A 129 -19.88 44.09 -24.03
C LYS A 129 -18.62 44.57 -23.31
N ASN A 130 -17.46 44.05 -23.71
CA ASN A 130 -16.18 44.54 -23.22
C ASN A 130 -15.77 45.78 -24.03
N GLN A 131 -15.39 46.85 -23.34
CA GLN A 131 -14.88 48.09 -23.96
C GLN A 131 -13.44 47.91 -24.42
#